data_AF-D6TS49-F1
#
_entry.id   AF-D6TS49-F1
#
_cell.length_a   1.000
_cell.length_b   1.000
_cell.length_c   1.000
_cell.angle_alpha   90.00
_cell.angle_beta   90.00
_cell.angle_gamma   90.00
#
_symmetry.space_group_name_H-M   'P 1'
#
loop_
_entity.id
_entity.type
_entity.pdbx_description
1 polymer ?
#
loop_
_entity_poly.entity_id
_entity_poly.type
_entity_poly.pdbx_seq_one_letter_code
_entity_poly.pdbx_strand_id
1 'polypeptide(L)'
;MQNDAQLLCQMASHHVLPSQWKDLDEEAKAALKTAALEWIHILQIDTDEYTKVTWGEYGSLSYWIKRADLQRLDFERCWAITDSI
;
A
#
# COMPACT_ATOMS: atom_id res chain seq x y z
N MET A 1 -1.65 -3.07 -10.41
CA MET A 1 -1.39 -1.74 -9.81
C MET A 1 -2.19 -1.53 -8.52
N GLN A 2 -3.51 -1.25 -8.49
CA GLN A 2 -4.21 -0.99 -7.20
C GLN A 2 -4.31 -2.21 -6.26
N ASN A 3 -4.67 -3.40 -6.76
CA ASN A 3 -4.75 -4.61 -5.91
C ASN A 3 -3.38 -5.01 -5.34
N ASP A 4 -2.30 -4.68 -6.05
CA ASP A 4 -0.93 -5.00 -5.60
C ASP A 4 -0.52 -4.08 -4.45
N ALA A 5 -0.85 -2.78 -4.53
CA ALA A 5 -0.57 -1.81 -3.46
C ALA A 5 -1.32 -2.13 -2.15
N GLN A 6 -2.60 -2.52 -2.23
CA GLN A 6 -3.37 -2.95 -1.06
C GLN A 6 -2.74 -4.16 -0.37
N LEU A 7 -2.30 -5.15 -1.14
CA LEU A 7 -1.63 -6.33 -0.60
C LEU A 7 -0.27 -5.97 0.03
N LEU A 8 0.51 -5.10 -0.61
CA LEU A 8 1.77 -4.61 -0.06
C LEU A 8 1.57 -3.87 1.27
N CYS A 9 0.57 -2.99 1.37
CA CYS A 9 0.18 -2.34 2.64
C CYS A 9 -0.17 -3.37 3.71
N GLN A 10 -0.98 -4.37 3.35
CA GLN A 10 -1.38 -5.41 4.29
C GLN A 10 -0.17 -6.21 4.78
N MET A 11 0.72 -6.63 3.88
CA MET A 11 1.95 -7.35 4.22
C MET A 11 2.88 -6.50 5.10
N ALA A 12 3.12 -5.25 4.73
CA ALA A 12 3.96 -4.33 5.49
C ALA A 12 3.42 -4.08 6.90
N SER A 13 2.09 -3.92 7.04
CA SER A 13 1.43 -3.77 8.36
C SER A 13 1.52 -5.01 9.25
N HIS A 14 1.88 -6.16 8.69
CA HIS A 14 2.12 -7.42 9.39
C HIS A 14 3.61 -7.79 9.45
N HIS A 15 4.50 -6.85 9.09
CA HIS A 15 5.96 -7.07 9.03
C HIS A 15 6.38 -8.20 8.08
N VAL A 16 5.58 -8.46 7.04
CA VAL A 16 5.88 -9.45 6.01
C VAL A 16 6.48 -8.75 4.80
N LEU A 17 7.68 -9.17 4.39
CA LEU A 17 8.34 -8.67 3.19
C LEU A 17 7.79 -9.37 1.93
N PRO A 18 7.74 -8.70 0.77
CA PRO A 18 7.34 -9.33 -0.49
C PRO A 18 8.15 -10.60 -0.83
N SER A 19 9.43 -10.64 -0.45
CA SER A 19 10.30 -11.80 -0.64
C SER A 19 9.81 -13.05 0.11
N GLN A 20 9.12 -12.88 1.24
CA GLN A 20 8.60 -13.96 2.07
C GLN A 20 7.27 -14.51 1.57
N TRP A 21 6.66 -13.91 0.53
CA TRP A 21 5.37 -14.34 -0.01
C TRP A 21 5.35 -15.82 -0.41
N LYS A 22 6.48 -16.33 -0.95
CA LYS A 22 6.59 -17.72 -1.40
C LYS A 22 6.64 -18.72 -0.25
N ASP A 23 7.06 -18.28 0.94
CA ASP A 23 7.24 -19.12 2.12
C ASP A 23 5.94 -19.24 2.94
N LEU A 24 4.94 -18.40 2.65
CA LEU A 24 3.61 -18.48 3.28
C LEU A 24 2.80 -19.64 2.72
N ASP A 25 2.06 -20.31 3.59
CA ASP A 25 1.03 -21.27 3.17
C ASP A 25 -0.17 -20.56 2.50
N GLU A 26 -1.05 -21.36 1.88
CA GLU A 26 -2.19 -20.82 1.15
C GLU A 26 -3.25 -20.18 2.07
N GLU A 27 -3.34 -20.61 3.33
CA GLU A 27 -4.27 -20.03 4.31
C GLU A 27 -3.83 -18.61 4.69
N ALA A 28 -2.55 -18.43 5.00
CA ALA A 28 -1.94 -17.14 5.30
C ALA A 28 -2.03 -16.19 4.10
N LYS A 29 -1.75 -16.68 2.88
CA LYS A 29 -1.90 -15.89 1.64
C LYS A 29 -3.34 -15.45 1.42
N ALA A 30 -4.32 -16.33 1.64
CA ALA A 30 -5.74 -16.02 1.52
C ALA A 30 -6.16 -14.97 2.55
N ALA A 31 -5.76 -15.14 3.82
CA ALA A 31 -6.06 -14.19 4.88
C ALA A 31 -5.50 -12.78 4.58
N LEU A 32 -4.25 -12.69 4.10
CA LEU A 32 -3.65 -11.42 3.68
C LEU A 32 -4.40 -10.79 2.51
N LYS A 33 -4.76 -11.56 1.49
CA LYS A 33 -5.54 -11.05 0.33
C LYS A 33 -6.92 -10.54 0.75
N THR A 34 -7.62 -11.26 1.62
CA THR A 34 -8.94 -10.82 2.11
C THR A 34 -8.81 -9.54 2.93
N ALA A 35 -7.84 -9.47 3.84
CA ALA A 35 -7.64 -8.27 4.66
C ALA A 35 -7.12 -7.06 3.86
N ALA A 36 -6.43 -7.29 2.73
CA ALA A 36 -6.00 -6.23 1.82
C ALA A 36 -7.18 -5.41 1.25
N LEU A 37 -8.38 -6.00 1.14
CA LEU A 37 -9.56 -5.31 0.61
C LEU A 37 -10.07 -4.17 1.51
N GLU A 38 -9.65 -4.14 2.78
CA GLU A 38 -10.01 -3.07 3.71
C GLU A 38 -9.20 -1.79 3.52
N TRP A 39 -8.16 -1.82 2.68
CA TRP A 39 -7.32 -0.67 2.42
C TRP A 39 -7.97 0.27 1.41
N ILE A 40 -7.99 1.55 1.78
CA ILE A 40 -8.56 2.64 0.99
C ILE A 40 -7.42 3.56 0.57
N HIS A 41 -7.37 3.84 -0.73
CA HIS A 41 -6.48 4.85 -1.29
C HIS A 41 -7.03 6.25 -1.00
N ILE A 42 -6.24 7.10 -0.35
CA ILE A 42 -6.70 8.44 0.06
C ILE A 42 -5.99 9.59 -0.67
N LEU A 43 -4.77 9.35 -1.18
CA LEU A 43 -4.00 10.37 -1.90
C LEU A 43 -2.92 9.69 -2.75
N GLN A 44 -2.78 10.13 -4.00
CA GLN A 44 -1.62 9.82 -4.84
C GLN A 44 -1.02 11.12 -5.34
N ILE A 45 0.31 11.18 -5.31
CA ILE A 45 1.10 12.25 -5.90
C ILE A 45 1.96 11.60 -6.97
N ASP A 46 1.65 11.88 -8.23
CA ASP A 46 2.45 11.40 -9.34
C ASP A 46 3.69 12.27 -9.54
N THR A 47 4.65 11.72 -10.28
CA THR A 47 5.72 12.53 -10.87
C THR A 47 5.09 13.55 -11.82
N ASP A 48 5.49 14.81 -11.70
CA ASP A 48 4.98 15.89 -12.54
C ASP A 48 6.10 16.89 -12.87
N GLU A 49 6.33 17.09 -14.16
CA GLU A 49 7.38 17.97 -14.68
C GLU A 49 7.09 19.45 -14.38
N TYR A 50 5.81 19.83 -14.30
CA TYR A 50 5.43 21.22 -14.04
C TYR A 50 5.74 21.64 -12.61
N THR A 51 5.35 20.81 -11.63
CA THR A 51 5.68 21.02 -10.21
C THR A 51 7.10 20.56 -9.86
N LYS A 52 7.81 19.89 -10.78
CA LYS A 52 9.13 19.27 -10.59
C LYS A 52 9.18 18.22 -9.48
N VAL A 53 8.04 17.64 -9.13
CA VAL A 53 7.96 16.52 -8.19
C VAL A 53 8.39 15.26 -8.93
N THR A 54 9.34 14.52 -8.35
CA THR A 54 9.84 13.25 -8.89
C THR A 54 9.89 12.22 -7.78
N TRP A 55 9.57 10.96 -8.12
CA TRP A 55 9.65 9.81 -7.21
C TRP A 55 10.49 8.73 -7.87
N GLY A 56 11.81 8.77 -7.66
CA GLY A 56 12.74 7.92 -8.40
C GLY A 56 12.93 8.39 -9.85
N GLU A 57 12.99 7.46 -10.81
CA GLU A 57 13.14 7.81 -12.23
C GLU A 57 11.81 8.24 -12.85
N TYR A 58 10.72 7.48 -12.66
CA TYR A 58 9.34 7.87 -12.99
C TYR A 58 8.37 7.08 -12.10
N GLY A 59 7.77 7.72 -11.10
CA GLY A 59 6.99 7.02 -10.08
C GLY A 59 5.86 7.83 -9.47
N SER A 60 5.25 7.26 -8.42
CA SER A 60 4.22 7.92 -7.62
C SER A 60 4.38 7.61 -6.13
N LEU A 61 3.95 8.55 -5.29
CA LEU A 61 3.76 8.32 -3.86
C LEU A 61 2.26 8.21 -3.57
N SER A 62 1.84 7.05 -3.06
CA SER A 62 0.45 6.77 -2.71
C SER A 62 0.30 6.55 -1.21
N TYR A 63 -0.80 7.07 -0.65
CA TYR A 63 -1.16 6.92 0.75
C TYR A 63 -2.42 6.07 0.89
N TRP A 64 -2.36 5.16 1.85
CA TRP A 64 -3.38 4.15 2.10
C TRP A 64 -3.71 4.06 3.58
N ILE A 65 -4.97 3.77 3.89
CA ILE A 65 -5.46 3.60 5.26
C ILE A 65 -6.51 2.48 5.30
N LYS A 66 -6.61 1.73 6.40
CA LYS A 66 -7.72 0.78 6.57
C LYS A 66 -9.02 1.52 6.80
N ARG A 67 -10.12 0.99 6.26
CA ARG A 67 -11.48 1.54 6.41
C ARG A 67 -11.85 1.85 7.86
N ALA A 68 -11.53 0.95 8.79
CA ALA A 68 -11.83 1.11 10.21
C ALA A 68 -11.04 2.27 10.84
N ASP A 69 -9.78 2.48 10.46
CA ASP A 69 -8.96 3.58 10.97
C ASP A 69 -9.42 4.92 10.36
N LEU A 70 -9.83 4.93 9.08
CA LEU A 70 -10.42 6.09 8.44
C LEU A 70 -11.73 6.54 9.11
N GLN A 71 -12.60 5.60 9.48
CA GLN A 71 -13.82 5.90 10.23
C GLN A 71 -13.55 6.54 11.60
N ARG A 72 -12.39 6.24 12.19
CA ARG A 72 -11.94 6.81 13.46
C ARG A 72 -11.11 8.07 13.30
N LEU A 73 -10.85 8.51 12.07
CA LEU A 73 -9.94 9.61 11.74
C LEU A 73 -8.51 9.40 12.28
N ASP A 74 -8.09 8.13 12.41
CA ASP A 74 -6.78 7.75 12.94
C ASP A 74 -5.74 7.67 11.81
N PHE A 75 -5.33 8.85 11.33
CA PHE A 75 -4.37 8.96 10.22
C PHE A 75 -2.92 8.63 10.61
N GLU A 76 -2.63 8.39 11.90
CA GLU A 76 -1.31 7.89 12.33
C GLU A 76 -1.04 6.47 11.80
N ARG A 77 -2.10 5.76 11.39
CA ARG A 77 -2.04 4.41 10.82
C ARG A 77 -2.02 4.38 9.29
N CYS A 78 -1.76 5.51 8.65
CA CYS A 78 -1.58 5.60 7.21
C CYS A 78 -0.25 4.96 6.78
N TRP A 79 -0.27 4.35 5.60
CA TRP A 79 0.89 3.77 4.95
C TRP A 79 1.18 4.48 3.65
N ALA A 80 2.46 4.73 3.40
CA ALA A 80 2.96 5.33 2.18
C ALA A 80 3.66 4.25 1.33
N ILE A 81 3.30 4.17 0.05
CA ILE A 81 3.93 3.29 -0.92
C ILE A 81 4.47 4.15 -2.06
N THR A 82 5.73 3.94 -2.40
CA THR A 82 6.32 4.43 -3.64
C THR A 82 6.28 3.34 -4.70
N ASP A 83 5.74 3.65 -5.87
CA ASP A 83 5.88 2.82 -7.06
C ASP A 83 6.84 3.50 -8.03
N SER A 84 7.74 2.73 -8.65
CA SER A 84 8.71 3.22 -9.63
C SER A 84 8.60 2.36 -10.88
N ILE A 85 8.33 3.00 -12.03
CA ILE A 85 8.21 2.37 -13.34
C ILE A 85 9.59 2.24 -14.00
#